data_AF-A0A1X7NHY4-F1
#
_entry.id   AF-A0A1X7NHY4-F1
#
_cell.length_a   1.000
_cell.length_b   1.000
_cell.length_c   1.000
_cell.angle_alpha   90.00
_cell.angle_beta   90.00
_cell.angle_gamma   90.00
#
_symmetry.space_group_name_H-M   'P 1'
#
loop_
_entity.id
_entity.type
_entity.pdbx_description
1 polymer ?
#
loop_
_entity_poly.entity_id
_entity_poly.type
_entity_poly.pdbx_seq_one_letter_code
_entity_poly.pdbx_strand_id
1 'polypeptide(L)'
;MSWSVVLVLAAVLLVLLQALLWQRRRRIRRELLTYGTCVPGRVLAHDPARGDRAAAAELGRLLVEYRLDDGRERRALKVPQRRGDAWMAGEPVAVIYDPRRPDDVERLIVGFGRTQKKWFTARQQRVR
;
A
#
# COMPACT_ATOMS: atom_id res chain seq x y z
N MET A 1 -0.91 -11.22 43.20
CA MET A 1 -0.39 -11.41 41.83
C MET A 1 0.82 -10.51 41.67
N SER A 2 2.01 -11.06 41.42
CA SER A 2 3.21 -10.24 41.23
C SER A 2 3.08 -9.47 39.90
N TRP A 3 3.45 -8.19 39.91
CA TRP A 3 3.44 -7.33 38.72
C TRP A 3 4.17 -7.95 37.52
N SER A 4 5.19 -8.77 37.80
CA SER A 4 5.93 -9.54 36.80
C SER A 4 5.05 -10.48 35.98
N VAL A 5 4.08 -11.16 36.60
CA VAL A 5 3.16 -12.08 35.88
C VAL A 5 2.26 -11.29 34.93
N VAL A 6 1.79 -10.11 35.35
CA VAL A 6 0.96 -9.24 34.51
C VAL A 6 1.75 -8.73 33.31
N LEU A 7 3.00 -8.31 33.50
CA LEU A 7 3.87 -7.84 32.42
C LEU A 7 4.17 -8.95 31.40
N VAL A 8 4.46 -10.17 31.87
CA VAL A 8 4.71 -11.31 30.99
C VAL A 8 3.47 -11.64 30.16
N LEU A 9 2.28 -11.69 30.78
CA LEU A 9 1.02 -11.91 30.07
C LEU A 9 0.74 -10.83 29.02
N ALA A 10 0.95 -9.55 29.36
CA ALA A 10 0.77 -8.45 28.43
C ALA A 10 1.74 -8.53 27.23
N ALA A 11 3.00 -8.89 27.47
CA ALA A 11 4.00 -9.07 26.43
C ALA A 11 3.64 -10.24 25.49
N VAL A 12 3.22 -11.39 26.06
CA VAL A 12 2.76 -12.55 25.27
C VAL A 12 1.56 -12.19 24.42
N LEU A 13 0.58 -11.47 24.98
CA LEU A 13 -0.60 -11.01 24.24
C LEU A 13 -0.21 -10.09 23.07
N LEU A 14 0.71 -9.14 23.29
CA LEU A 14 1.21 -8.25 22.23
C LEU A 14 1.88 -9.03 21.10
N VAL A 15 2.72 -10.01 21.44
CA VAL A 15 3.40 -10.85 20.45
C VAL A 15 2.39 -11.67 19.63
N LEU A 16 1.40 -12.29 20.29
CA LEU A 16 0.34 -13.04 19.62
C LEU A 16 -0.48 -12.13 18.68
N LEU A 17 -0.82 -10.93 19.13
CA LEU A 17 -1.56 -9.97 18.32
C LEU A 17 -0.75 -9.52 17.08
N GLN A 18 0.55 -9.26 17.24
CA GLN A 18 1.43 -8.97 16.10
C GLN A 18 1.54 -10.15 15.13
N ALA A 19 1.66 -11.37 15.64
CA ALA A 19 1.72 -12.58 14.83
C ALA A 19 0.44 -12.78 14.00
N LEU A 20 -0.73 -12.62 14.62
CA LEU A 20 -2.03 -12.71 13.94
C LEU A 20 -2.19 -11.66 12.85
N LEU A 21 -1.84 -10.40 13.14
CA LEU A 21 -1.87 -9.32 12.15
C LEU A 21 -0.93 -9.59 10.98
N TRP A 22 0.25 -10.14 11.26
CA TRP A 22 1.22 -10.49 10.22
C TRP A 22 0.76 -11.67 9.36
N GLN A 23 0.21 -12.72 9.97
CA GLN A 23 -0.39 -13.84 9.27
C GLN A 23 -1.54 -13.38 8.36
N ARG A 24 -2.43 -12.53 8.88
CA ARG A 24 -3.54 -11.95 8.10
C ARG A 24 -3.03 -11.18 6.88
N ARG A 25 -2.04 -10.30 7.07
CA ARG A 25 -1.43 -9.53 5.96
C ARG A 25 -0.74 -10.43 4.94
N ARG A 26 -0.05 -11.48 5.39
CA ARG A 26 0.59 -12.46 4.50
C ARG A 26 -0.44 -13.22 3.68
N ARG A 27 -1.54 -13.64 4.28
CA ARG A 27 -2.63 -14.34 3.59
C ARG A 27 -3.26 -13.46 2.53
N ILE A 28 -3.64 -12.23 2.87
CA ILE A 28 -4.21 -11.27 1.91
C ILE A 28 -3.23 -11.02 0.75
N ARG A 29 -1.95 -10.82 1.04
CA ARG A 29 -0.94 -10.61 0.00
C ARG A 29 -0.82 -11.80 -0.95
N ARG A 30 -0.88 -13.03 -0.44
CA ARG A 30 -0.89 -14.24 -1.28
C ARG A 30 -2.15 -14.30 -2.13
N GLU A 31 -3.32 -14.08 -1.52
CA GLU A 31 -4.61 -14.06 -2.23
C GLU A 31 -4.60 -13.04 -3.38
N LEU A 32 -4.07 -11.83 -3.15
CA LEU A 32 -3.93 -10.80 -4.19
C LEU A 32 -2.99 -11.22 -5.31
N LEU A 33 -1.81 -11.77 -4.98
CA LEU A 33 -0.84 -12.18 -6.00
C LEU A 33 -1.34 -13.36 -6.85
N THR A 34 -2.26 -14.16 -6.34
CA THR A 34 -2.82 -15.32 -7.06
C THR A 34 -4.12 -14.99 -7.81
N TYR A 35 -5.01 -14.21 -7.21
CA TYR A 35 -6.38 -13.99 -7.71
C TYR A 35 -6.76 -12.52 -7.92
N GLY A 36 -5.88 -11.59 -7.56
CA GLY A 36 -6.15 -10.17 -7.72
C GLY A 36 -6.12 -9.74 -9.18
N THR A 37 -6.89 -8.71 -9.50
CA THR A 37 -6.87 -8.09 -10.82
C THR A 37 -5.65 -7.18 -10.93
N CYS A 38 -4.84 -7.40 -11.96
CA CYS A 38 -3.66 -6.59 -12.24
C CYS A 38 -3.99 -5.54 -13.31
N VAL A 39 -3.83 -4.27 -12.95
CA VAL A 39 -4.04 -3.14 -13.85
C VAL A 39 -2.77 -2.30 -13.98
N PRO A 40 -2.50 -1.71 -15.16
CA PRO A 40 -1.44 -0.72 -15.28
C PRO A 40 -1.79 0.52 -14.44
N GLY A 41 -0.79 1.10 -13.82
CA GLY A 41 -0.91 2.40 -13.17
C GLY A 41 0.07 3.41 -13.75
N ARG A 42 -0.03 4.64 -13.26
CA ARG A 42 0.90 5.73 -13.56
C ARG A 42 1.36 6.34 -12.25
N VAL A 43 2.66 6.58 -12.10
CA VAL A 43 3.15 7.37 -10.98
C VAL A 43 2.79 8.83 -11.23
N LEU A 44 2.07 9.43 -10.29
CA LEU A 44 1.81 10.86 -10.31
C LEU A 44 3.07 11.56 -9.80
N ALA A 45 3.73 12.29 -10.71
CA ALA A 45 4.79 13.20 -10.32
C ALA A 45 4.20 14.27 -9.39
N HIS A 46 4.93 14.58 -8.33
CA HIS A 46 4.59 15.68 -7.45
C HIS A 46 4.60 16.99 -8.26
N ASP A 47 3.52 17.76 -8.18
CA ASP A 47 3.44 19.10 -8.78
C ASP A 47 3.73 20.16 -7.71
N PRO A 48 4.96 20.71 -7.66
CA PRO A 48 5.32 21.74 -6.68
C PRO A 48 4.63 23.09 -6.96
N ALA A 49 4.08 23.29 -8.16
CA ALA A 49 3.39 24.53 -8.52
C ALA A 49 1.95 24.60 -8.00
N ARG A 50 1.38 23.48 -7.54
CA ARG A 50 0.01 23.41 -7.04
C ARG A 50 -0.22 24.21 -5.74
N GLY A 51 0.86 24.62 -5.05
CA GLY A 51 0.84 25.59 -3.93
C GLY A 51 0.03 25.19 -2.69
N ASP A 52 -0.62 24.03 -2.71
CA ASP A 52 -1.57 23.61 -1.70
C ASP A 52 -0.89 22.79 -0.59
N ARG A 53 -1.37 22.92 0.66
CA ARG A 53 -0.86 22.16 1.82
C ARG A 53 -0.94 20.65 1.59
N ALA A 54 -1.95 20.20 0.86
CA ALA A 54 -2.09 18.80 0.46
C ALA A 54 -0.96 18.35 -0.47
N ALA A 55 -0.59 19.18 -1.45
CA ALA A 55 0.54 18.92 -2.34
C ALA A 55 1.85 18.87 -1.56
N ALA A 56 2.06 19.79 -0.60
CA ALA A 56 3.23 19.78 0.28
C ALA A 56 3.31 18.51 1.17
N ALA A 57 2.18 17.94 1.58
CA ALA A 57 2.15 16.67 2.30
C ALA A 57 2.48 15.47 1.41
N GLU A 58 2.25 15.58 0.10
CA GLU A 58 2.53 14.57 -0.93
C GLU A 58 3.96 14.66 -1.49
N LEU A 59 4.72 15.71 -1.15
CA LEU A 59 6.12 15.86 -1.52
C LEU A 59 6.97 14.67 -1.04
N GLY A 60 7.66 14.02 -1.97
CA GLY A 60 8.47 12.82 -1.70
C GLY A 60 7.66 11.54 -1.48
N ARG A 61 6.33 11.57 -1.66
CA ARG A 61 5.47 10.40 -1.57
C ARG A 61 5.21 9.80 -2.94
N LEU A 62 5.38 8.48 -3.05
CA LEU A 62 5.11 7.79 -4.30
C LEU A 62 3.62 7.44 -4.44
N LEU A 63 2.90 8.30 -5.16
CA LEU A 63 1.48 8.20 -5.45
C LEU A 63 1.27 7.58 -6.84
N VAL A 64 0.39 6.58 -6.91
CA VAL A 64 0.09 5.83 -8.12
C VAL A 64 -1.36 6.02 -8.47
N GLU A 65 -1.65 6.54 -9.65
CA GLU A 65 -2.98 6.54 -10.23
C GLU A 65 -3.19 5.25 -11.02
N TYR A 66 -4.37 4.67 -10.91
CA TYR A 66 -4.75 3.46 -11.64
C TYR A 66 -6.23 3.49 -11.95
N ARG A 67 -6.62 2.77 -13.01
CA ARG A 67 -8.00 2.64 -13.43
C ARG A 67 -8.51 1.25 -13.07
N LEU A 68 -9.66 1.21 -12.41
CA LEU A 68 -10.40 -0.02 -12.14
C LEU A 68 -11.08 -0.52 -13.42
N ASP A 69 -11.52 -1.78 -13.41
CA ASP A 69 -12.18 -2.40 -14.56
C ASP A 69 -13.53 -1.74 -14.88
N ASP A 70 -14.18 -1.14 -13.88
CA ASP A 70 -15.40 -0.34 -14.02
C ASP A 70 -15.14 1.06 -14.60
N GLY A 71 -13.88 1.36 -14.92
CA GLY A 71 -13.44 2.62 -15.50
C GLY A 71 -13.16 3.73 -14.49
N ARG A 72 -13.36 3.52 -13.19
CA ARG A 72 -13.10 4.54 -12.16
C ARG A 72 -11.59 4.73 -11.92
N GLU A 73 -11.16 5.98 -11.89
CA GLU A 73 -9.79 6.33 -11.54
C GLU A 73 -9.61 6.40 -10.03
N ARG A 74 -8.51 5.83 -9.55
CA ARG A 74 -8.18 5.79 -8.12
C ARG A 74 -6.71 6.04 -7.91
N ARG A 75 -6.38 6.44 -6.67
CA ARG A 75 -5.01 6.72 -6.26
C ARG A 75 -4.59 5.80 -5.12
N ALA A 76 -3.35 5.35 -5.20
CA ALA A 76 -2.71 4.45 -4.26
C ALA A 76 -1.39 5.06 -3.80
N LEU A 77 -1.26 5.30 -2.51
CA LEU A 77 -0.02 5.74 -1.90
C LEU A 77 0.80 4.52 -1.52
N LYS A 78 2.03 4.40 -2.03
CA LYS A 78 2.96 3.35 -1.58
C LYS A 78 3.24 3.47 -0.07
N VAL A 79 3.33 2.35 0.65
CA VAL A 79 3.71 2.33 2.07
C VAL A 79 4.64 1.14 2.34
N PRO A 80 5.70 1.28 3.16
CA PRO A 80 6.22 2.53 3.73
C PRO A 80 6.91 3.39 2.65
N GLN A 81 6.91 4.69 2.90
CA GLN A 81 7.69 5.66 2.14
C GLN A 81 9.15 5.61 2.62
N ARG A 82 10.09 5.55 1.69
CA ARG A 82 11.53 5.52 1.96
C ARG A 82 12.21 6.58 1.11
N ARG A 83 13.32 7.17 1.60
CA ARG A 83 14.08 8.20 0.87
C ARG A 83 14.52 7.75 -0.54
N GLY A 84 14.77 6.47 -0.71
CA GLY A 84 15.10 5.88 -2.01
C GLY A 84 13.90 5.74 -2.94
N ASP A 85 12.67 6.09 -2.59
CA ASP A 85 11.53 5.78 -3.45
C ASP A 85 11.51 6.58 -4.76
N ALA A 86 12.21 7.71 -4.81
CA ALA A 86 12.28 8.59 -5.99
C ALA A 86 12.73 7.86 -7.27
N TRP A 87 13.60 6.84 -7.18
CA TRP A 87 14.04 6.09 -8.37
C TRP A 87 12.89 5.32 -9.03
N MET A 88 11.87 4.91 -8.26
CA MET A 88 10.72 4.17 -8.80
C MET A 88 9.73 5.07 -9.55
N ALA A 89 9.87 6.40 -9.49
CA ALA A 89 8.95 7.31 -10.17
C ALA A 89 9.02 7.20 -11.71
N GLY A 90 10.18 6.78 -12.24
CA GLY A 90 10.37 6.53 -13.67
C GLY A 90 10.08 5.09 -14.11
N GLU A 91 9.72 4.20 -13.18
CA GLU A 91 9.49 2.79 -13.48
C GLU A 91 8.04 2.52 -13.86
N PRO A 92 7.76 1.54 -14.75
CA PRO A 92 6.40 1.08 -14.98
C PRO A 92 5.79 0.54 -13.69
N VAL A 93 4.57 0.97 -13.41
CA VAL A 93 3.84 0.54 -12.22
C VAL A 93 2.65 -0.31 -12.61
N ALA A 94 2.41 -1.35 -11.82
CA ALA A 94 1.18 -2.13 -11.85
C ALA A 94 0.54 -2.11 -10.47
N VAL A 95 -0.78 -2.22 -10.45
CA VAL A 95 -1.57 -2.28 -9.23
C VAL A 95 -2.33 -3.60 -9.24
N ILE A 96 -2.28 -4.32 -8.13
CA ILE A 96 -3.11 -5.50 -7.92
C ILE A 96 -4.11 -5.18 -6.80
N TYR A 97 -5.38 -5.37 -7.09
CA TYR A 97 -6.47 -5.18 -6.15
C TYR A 97 -7.41 -6.39 -6.15
N ASP A 98 -8.22 -6.53 -5.10
CA ASP A 98 -9.31 -7.50 -5.08
C ASP A 98 -10.57 -6.90 -5.73
N PRO A 99 -11.04 -7.41 -6.88
CA PRO A 99 -12.22 -6.86 -7.55
C PRO A 99 -13.51 -7.05 -6.75
N ARG A 100 -13.56 -8.02 -5.82
CA ARG A 100 -14.73 -8.21 -4.93
C ARG A 100 -14.79 -7.17 -3.82
N ARG A 101 -13.66 -6.52 -3.52
CA ARG A 101 -13.51 -5.51 -2.46
C ARG A 101 -12.58 -4.37 -2.92
N PRO A 102 -12.96 -3.62 -3.96
CA PRO A 102 -12.10 -2.60 -4.56
C PRO A 102 -11.82 -1.40 -3.64
N ASP A 103 -12.61 -1.24 -2.57
CA ASP A 103 -12.47 -0.20 -1.54
C ASP A 103 -11.68 -0.64 -0.30
N ASP A 104 -11.29 -1.92 -0.20
CA ASP A 104 -10.58 -2.45 0.96
C ASP A 104 -9.10 -2.05 0.91
N VAL A 105 -8.71 -1.19 1.86
CA VAL A 105 -7.36 -0.60 1.96
C VAL A 105 -6.25 -1.64 2.16
N GLU A 106 -6.56 -2.83 2.64
CA GLU A 106 -5.57 -3.90 2.82
C GLU A 106 -5.47 -4.81 1.60
N ARG A 107 -6.46 -4.76 0.70
CA ARG A 107 -6.55 -5.61 -0.49
C ARG A 107 -6.02 -4.89 -1.75
N LEU A 108 -4.90 -4.20 -1.57
CA LEU A 108 -4.25 -3.40 -2.61
C LEU A 108 -2.72 -3.47 -2.46
N ILE A 109 -2.03 -3.80 -3.55
CA ILE A 109 -0.57 -3.73 -3.64
C ILE A 109 -0.14 -3.05 -4.93
N VAL A 110 1.01 -2.38 -4.89
CA VAL A 110 1.61 -1.69 -6.04
C VAL A 110 2.96 -2.30 -6.37
N GLY A 111 3.23 -2.54 -7.63
CA GLY A 111 4.45 -3.16 -8.12
C GLY A 111 5.20 -2.24 -9.06
N PHE A 112 6.47 -1.94 -8.75
CA PHE A 112 7.34 -1.10 -9.61
C PHE A 112 8.38 -1.96 -10.29
N GLY A 113 8.60 -1.71 -11.59
CA GLY A 113 9.64 -2.34 -12.39
C GLY A 113 9.13 -2.86 -13.73
N ARG A 114 10.06 -2.92 -14.69
CA ARG A 114 9.87 -3.49 -16.03
C ARG A 114 9.78 -5.02 -16.04
N THR A 115 10.86 -5.69 -15.63
CA THR A 115 11.02 -7.15 -15.77
C THR A 115 10.69 -7.91 -14.49
N GLN A 116 11.12 -7.37 -13.34
CA GLN A 116 10.78 -7.91 -12.02
C GLN A 116 10.10 -6.82 -11.20
N LYS A 117 8.79 -6.96 -11.00
CA LYS A 117 8.02 -6.01 -10.19
C LYS A 117 8.29 -6.24 -8.71
N LYS A 118 8.82 -5.22 -8.04
CA LYS A 118 8.88 -5.18 -6.58
C LYS A 118 7.53 -4.74 -6.03
N TRP A 119 6.85 -5.65 -5.34
CA TRP A 119 5.52 -5.43 -4.79
C TRP A 119 5.55 -4.83 -3.38
N PHE A 120 4.86 -3.71 -3.21
CA PHE A 120 4.73 -2.98 -1.97
C PHE A 120 3.27 -2.90 -1.54
N THR A 121 3.06 -2.79 -0.24
CA THR A 121 1.74 -2.40 0.28
C THR A 121 1.41 -0.99 -0.16
N ALA A 122 0.15 -0.74 -0.47
CA ALA A 122 -0.34 0.59 -0.78
C ALA A 122 -1.56 0.92 0.06
N ARG A 123 -1.78 2.20 0.30
CA ARG A 123 -3.01 2.69 0.91
C ARG A 123 -3.80 3.45 -0.14
N GLN A 124 -5.05 3.07 -0.33
CA GLN A 124 -5.93 3.81 -1.24
C GLN A 124 -6.17 5.21 -0.69
N GLN A 125 -5.95 6.21 -1.53
CA GLN A 125 -6.28 7.59 -1.25
C GLN A 125 -7.61 7.87 -1.95
N ARG A 126 -8.64 8.17 -1.17
CA ARG A 126 -9.91 8.65 -1.75
C ARG A 126 -9.62 10.00 -2.38
N VAL A 127 -9.89 10.10 -3.68
CA VAL A 127 -10.04 11.40 -4.33
C VAL A 127 -11.33 11.97 -3.74
N ARG A 128 -11.21 13.07 -2.98
CA ARG A 128 -12.35 13.82 -2.45
C ARG A 128 -12.91 14.71 -3.54
#